data_AF-A0AAQ3S8M8-F1
#
_entry.id   AF-A0AAQ3S8M8-F1
#
_cell.length_a   1.000
_cell.length_b   1.000
_cell.length_c   1.000
_cell.angle_alpha   90.00
_cell.angle_beta   90.00
_cell.angle_gamma   90.00
#
_symmetry.space_group_name_H-M   'P 1'
#
loop_
_entity.id
_entity.type
_entity.pdbx_description
1 polymer ?
#
loop_
_entity_poly.entity_id
_entity_poly.type
_entity_poly.pdbx_seq_one_letter_code
_entity_poly.pdbx_strand_id
1 'polypeptide(L)'
;MTEPQCNYYNNIIRENNPKAASWIDQIPRQQFTLAYDEGRRWAHLTTNLAELINSVLKKTRNLPISSIVLATYTRCNSFIIGRGKQITAMISVGHVYSENATKVLHDANSKSNTHRVVEFDRNTTRFRVEEMVNPREI
;
A
#
# COMPACT_ATOMS: atom_id res chain seq x y z
N MET A 1 -16.58 5.55 -1.25
CA MET A 1 -16.95 6.70 -2.11
C MET A 1 -17.61 6.13 -3.33
N THR A 2 -18.92 6.28 -3.41
CA THR A 2 -19.68 5.87 -4.60
C THR A 2 -19.35 6.81 -5.77
N GLU A 3 -19.57 6.38 -7.00
CA GLU A 3 -19.37 7.20 -8.20
C GLU A 3 -19.97 8.62 -8.11
N PRO A 4 -21.16 8.84 -7.51
CA PRO A 4 -21.72 10.17 -7.30
C PRO A 4 -20.86 11.08 -6.40
N GLN A 5 -20.26 10.52 -5.34
CA GLN A 5 -19.41 11.30 -4.42
C GLN A 5 -18.08 11.67 -5.06
N CYS A 6 -17.49 10.79 -5.88
CA CYS A 6 -16.28 11.11 -6.63
C CYS A 6 -16.50 12.29 -7.59
N ASN A 7 -17.61 12.26 -8.33
CA ASN A 7 -17.93 13.30 -9.29
C ASN A 7 -18.18 14.65 -8.60
N TYR A 8 -18.83 14.64 -7.44
CA TYR A 8 -19.04 15.85 -6.62
C TYR A 8 -17.72 16.55 -6.27
N TYR A 9 -16.74 15.83 -5.71
CA TYR A 9 -15.46 16.44 -5.33
C TYR A 9 -14.62 16.88 -6.53
N ASN A 10 -14.66 16.13 -7.64
CA ASN A 10 -13.97 16.54 -8.86
C ASN A 10 -14.53 17.85 -9.43
N ASN A 11 -15.85 18.06 -9.35
CA ASN A 11 -16.47 19.30 -9.78
C ASN A 11 -16.04 20.48 -8.91
N ILE A 12 -15.97 20.30 -7.57
CA ILE A 12 -15.44 21.33 -6.67
C ILE A 12 -14.00 21.72 -7.05
N ILE A 13 -13.13 20.73 -7.33
CA ILE A 13 -11.74 21.00 -7.70
C ILE A 13 -11.67 21.73 -9.04
N ARG A 14 -12.50 21.37 -10.03
CA ARG A 14 -12.59 22.06 -11.32
C ARG A 14 -13.01 23.52 -11.17
N GLU A 15 -13.99 23.79 -10.33
CA GLU A 15 -14.47 25.15 -10.06
C GLU A 15 -13.42 26.00 -9.35
N ASN A 16 -12.70 25.43 -8.38
CA ASN A 16 -11.75 26.18 -7.55
C ASN A 16 -10.34 26.27 -8.16
N ASN A 17 -9.91 25.27 -8.92
CA ASN A 17 -8.57 25.21 -9.51
C ASN A 17 -8.56 24.37 -10.80
N PRO A 18 -8.85 24.98 -11.96
CA PRO A 18 -8.92 24.27 -13.24
C PRO A 18 -7.57 23.65 -13.63
N LYS A 19 -6.45 24.24 -13.23
CA LYS A 19 -5.11 23.69 -13.51
C LYS A 19 -4.84 22.41 -12.72
N ALA A 20 -5.26 22.36 -11.46
CA ALA A 20 -5.21 21.15 -10.64
C ALA A 20 -6.15 20.08 -11.21
N ALA A 21 -7.34 20.45 -11.68
CA ALA A 21 -8.24 19.51 -12.33
C ALA A 21 -7.66 18.91 -13.60
N SER A 22 -7.05 19.71 -14.48
CA SER A 22 -6.38 19.20 -15.69
C SER A 22 -5.21 18.26 -15.39
N TRP A 23 -4.55 18.42 -14.24
CA TRP A 23 -3.52 17.48 -13.78
C TRP A 23 -4.14 16.18 -13.23
N ILE A 24 -5.23 16.28 -12.47
CA ILE A 24 -5.96 15.12 -11.96
C ILE A 24 -6.56 14.28 -13.09
N ASP A 25 -7.07 14.92 -14.14
CA ASP A 25 -7.63 14.25 -15.31
C ASP A 25 -6.60 13.39 -16.08
N GLN A 26 -5.30 13.59 -15.84
CA GLN A 26 -4.22 12.75 -16.41
C GLN A 26 -3.98 11.46 -15.61
N ILE A 27 -4.52 11.36 -14.39
CA ILE A 27 -4.37 10.21 -13.51
C ILE A 27 -5.59 9.30 -13.69
N PRO A 28 -5.40 7.97 -13.91
CA PRO A 28 -6.53 7.04 -13.99
C PRO A 28 -7.42 7.13 -12.74
N ARG A 29 -8.75 7.18 -12.92
CA ARG A 29 -9.73 7.35 -11.83
C ARG A 29 -9.57 6.32 -10.71
N GLN A 30 -9.21 5.09 -11.07
CA GLN A 30 -8.98 3.97 -10.16
C GLN A 30 -7.77 4.17 -9.25
N GLN A 31 -6.81 5.02 -9.64
CA GLN A 31 -5.63 5.36 -8.84
C GLN A 31 -5.86 6.59 -7.97
N PHE A 32 -6.71 7.52 -8.42
CA PHE A 32 -7.00 8.77 -7.70
C PHE A 32 -7.98 8.57 -6.54
N THR A 33 -9.00 7.75 -6.75
CA THR A 33 -10.04 7.57 -5.74
C THR A 33 -9.69 6.39 -4.84
N LEU A 34 -9.58 6.65 -3.53
CA LEU A 34 -9.48 5.62 -2.49
C LEU A 34 -10.69 4.66 -2.44
N ALA A 35 -11.61 4.75 -3.38
CA ALA A 35 -12.97 4.33 -3.18
C ALA A 35 -13.80 4.07 -4.44
N TYR A 36 -13.39 4.54 -5.63
CA TYR A 36 -13.93 4.02 -6.87
C TYR A 36 -12.97 2.94 -7.35
N ASP A 37 -13.21 1.75 -6.82
CA ASP A 37 -12.32 0.62 -6.94
C ASP A 37 -12.83 -0.42 -7.94
N GLU A 38 -13.94 -0.14 -8.64
CA GLU A 38 -14.63 -1.09 -9.53
C GLU A 38 -14.91 -2.45 -8.85
N GLY A 39 -15.07 -2.46 -7.51
CA GLY A 39 -15.21 -3.68 -6.70
C GLY A 39 -13.88 -4.31 -6.27
N ARG A 40 -12.73 -3.71 -6.60
CA ARG A 40 -11.38 -4.18 -6.27
C ARG A 40 -10.73 -3.30 -5.22
N ARG A 41 -10.95 -3.62 -3.94
CA ARG A 41 -10.34 -2.89 -2.82
C ARG A 41 -8.81 -2.97 -2.90
N TRP A 42 -8.17 -1.93 -3.44
CA TRP A 42 -6.75 -1.71 -3.29
C TRP A 42 -6.51 -1.40 -1.81
N ALA A 43 -5.95 -2.35 -1.09
CA ALA A 43 -5.70 -2.29 0.34
C ALA A 43 -4.59 -1.27 0.67
N HIS A 44 -4.86 0.01 0.44
CA HIS A 44 -4.12 1.12 1.05
C HIS A 44 -4.80 1.60 2.34
N LEU A 45 -5.87 0.92 2.79
CA LEU A 45 -6.59 1.19 4.04
C LEU A 45 -5.94 0.57 5.29
N THR A 46 -4.83 -0.18 5.19
CA THR A 46 -4.20 -0.81 6.36
C THR A 46 -3.03 -0.02 6.94
N THR A 47 -2.44 0.93 6.21
CA THR A 47 -1.48 1.84 6.80
C THR A 47 -2.26 3.01 7.38
N ASN A 48 -2.72 2.84 8.61
CA ASN A 48 -3.40 3.87 9.38
C ASN A 48 -2.62 5.19 9.26
N LEU A 49 -3.13 6.13 8.47
CA LEU A 49 -2.47 7.41 8.24
C LEU A 49 -2.22 8.13 9.57
N ALA A 50 -3.12 7.95 10.55
CA ALA A 50 -2.92 8.46 11.89
C ALA A 50 -1.79 7.75 12.64
N GLU A 51 -1.48 6.48 12.38
CA GLU A 51 -0.27 5.81 12.90
C GLU A 51 1.01 6.32 12.25
N LEU A 52 1.02 6.53 10.93
CA LEU A 52 2.17 7.12 10.25
C LEU A 52 2.44 8.53 10.80
N ILE A 53 1.39 9.36 10.87
CA ILE A 53 1.46 10.70 11.44
C ILE A 53 1.87 10.65 12.91
N ASN A 54 1.32 9.73 13.71
CA ASN A 54 1.75 9.55 15.09
C ASN A 54 3.22 9.14 15.19
N SER A 55 3.72 8.27 14.32
CA SER A 55 5.12 7.86 14.28
C SER A 55 6.04 9.05 13.99
N VAL A 56 5.66 9.90 13.02
CA VAL A 56 6.39 11.14 12.69
C VAL A 56 6.35 12.14 13.85
N LEU A 57 5.19 12.29 14.49
CA LEU A 57 4.91 13.27 15.56
C LEU A 57 5.27 12.81 16.98
N LYS A 58 5.66 11.55 17.19
CA LYS A 58 5.91 10.96 18.53
C LYS A 58 6.87 11.78 19.40
N LYS A 59 7.80 12.55 18.79
CA LYS A 59 8.81 13.35 19.50
C LYS A 59 8.51 14.85 19.59
N THR A 60 7.41 15.33 19.02
CA THR A 60 7.16 16.78 18.84
C THR A 60 5.91 17.29 19.57
N ARG A 61 5.24 16.42 20.35
CA ARG A 61 3.95 16.74 21.02
C ARG A 61 3.98 17.92 21.99
N ASN A 62 5.15 18.32 22.50
CA ASN A 62 5.32 19.43 23.45
C ASN A 62 5.90 20.70 22.81
N LEU A 63 5.96 20.78 21.48
CA LEU A 63 6.56 21.91 20.76
C LEU A 63 5.49 22.90 20.28
N PRO A 64 5.86 24.16 20.01
CA PRO A 64 4.98 25.10 19.30
C PRO A 64 4.49 24.53 17.97
N ILE A 65 3.28 24.90 17.56
CA ILE A 65 2.64 24.40 16.31
C ILE A 65 3.56 24.62 15.10
N SER A 66 4.22 25.78 15.01
CA SER A 66 5.18 26.09 13.94
C SER A 66 6.36 25.11 13.89
N SER A 67 6.91 24.76 15.05
CA SER A 67 7.99 23.77 15.16
C SER A 67 7.52 22.36 14.80
N ILE A 68 6.28 21.99 15.14
CA ILE A 68 5.67 20.71 14.75
C ILE A 68 5.53 20.64 13.24
N VAL A 69 5.00 21.69 12.59
CA VAL A 69 4.81 21.75 11.14
C VAL A 69 6.16 21.64 10.43
N LEU A 70 7.16 22.41 10.86
CA LEU A 70 8.51 22.35 10.28
C LEU A 70 9.13 20.96 10.43
N ALA A 71 9.10 20.38 11.63
CA ALA A 71 9.66 19.06 11.89
C ALA A 71 8.95 17.96 11.07
N THR A 72 7.63 18.05 10.93
CA THR A 72 6.83 17.12 10.12
C THR A 72 7.22 17.23 8.66
N TYR A 73 7.25 18.44 8.12
CA TYR A 73 7.64 18.69 6.73
C TYR A 73 9.04 18.14 6.43
N THR A 74 10.04 18.48 7.25
CA THR A 74 11.41 18.01 7.06
C THR A 74 11.50 16.48 7.12
N ARG A 75 10.88 15.84 8.13
CA ARG A 75 10.92 14.38 8.27
C ARG A 75 10.20 13.66 7.14
N CYS A 76 9.02 14.14 6.74
CA CYS A 76 8.27 13.57 5.62
C CYS A 76 9.08 13.71 4.32
N ASN A 77 9.67 14.88 4.06
CA ASN A 77 10.48 15.10 2.86
C ASN A 77 11.70 14.17 2.82
N SER A 78 12.45 14.06 3.93
CA SER A 78 13.59 13.13 4.02
C SER A 78 13.16 11.68 3.82
N PHE A 79 12.03 11.26 4.39
CA PHE A 79 11.50 9.91 4.23
C PHE A 79 11.12 9.61 2.78
N ILE A 80 10.38 10.51 2.12
CA ILE A 80 9.94 10.35 0.73
C ILE A 80 11.15 10.30 -0.21
N ILE A 81 12.12 11.22 -0.04
CA ILE A 81 13.35 11.22 -0.85
C ILE A 81 14.13 9.91 -0.67
N GLY A 82 14.32 9.46 0.57
CA GLY A 82 15.01 8.20 0.86
C GLY A 82 14.31 7.00 0.23
N ARG A 83 12.98 6.95 0.34
CA ARG A 83 12.17 5.88 -0.25
C ARG A 83 12.18 5.91 -1.78
N GLY A 84 12.14 7.11 -2.37
CA GLY A 84 12.26 7.31 -3.81
C GLY A 84 13.57 6.74 -4.35
N LYS A 85 14.71 7.07 -3.72
CA LYS A 85 16.02 6.52 -4.10
C LYS A 85 16.06 4.98 -4.06
N GLN A 86 15.50 4.38 -3.01
CA GLN A 86 15.41 2.92 -2.91
C GLN A 86 14.59 2.31 -4.04
N ILE A 87 13.42 2.89 -4.34
CA ILE A 87 12.55 2.42 -5.42
C ILE A 87 13.24 2.56 -6.77
N THR A 88 13.89 3.69 -7.04
CA THR A 88 14.67 3.89 -8.28
C THR A 88 15.79 2.86 -8.43
N ALA A 89 16.53 2.58 -7.36
CA ALA A 89 17.57 1.55 -7.37
C ALA A 89 16.96 0.16 -7.65
N MET A 90 15.84 -0.18 -7.01
CA MET A 90 15.13 -1.44 -7.24
C MET A 90 14.69 -1.59 -8.70
N ILE A 91 14.09 -0.54 -9.28
CA ILE A 91 13.68 -0.52 -10.70
C ILE A 91 14.91 -0.71 -11.60
N SER A 92 16.04 -0.08 -11.30
CA SER A 92 17.27 -0.20 -12.11
C SER A 92 17.85 -1.62 -12.15
N VAL A 93 17.62 -2.41 -11.10
CA VAL A 93 18.05 -3.81 -11.00
C VAL A 93 16.96 -4.77 -11.51
N GLY A 94 15.81 -4.24 -11.96
CA GLY A 94 14.71 -5.02 -12.52
C GLY A 94 13.79 -5.66 -11.48
N HIS A 95 13.80 -5.19 -10.23
CA HIS A 95 12.88 -5.69 -9.22
C HIS A 95 11.44 -5.25 -9.53
N VAL A 96 10.53 -6.23 -9.59
CA VAL A 96 9.09 -6.01 -9.79
C VAL A 96 8.39 -5.58 -8.50
N TYR A 97 8.87 -6.06 -7.36
CA TYR A 97 8.28 -5.82 -6.05
C TYR A 97 9.27 -5.16 -5.09
N SER A 98 8.74 -4.42 -4.11
CA SER A 98 9.55 -3.92 -3.01
C SER A 98 10.20 -5.08 -2.24
N GLU A 99 11.38 -4.87 -1.68
CA GLU A 99 12.11 -5.87 -0.88
C GLU A 99 11.23 -6.58 0.16
N ASN A 100 10.38 -5.84 0.86
CA ASN A 100 9.49 -6.42 1.87
C ASN A 100 8.44 -7.36 1.25
N ALA A 101 7.86 -6.99 0.11
CA ALA A 101 6.93 -7.84 -0.62
C ALA A 101 7.64 -9.07 -1.22
N THR A 102 8.85 -8.89 -1.75
CA THR A 102 9.70 -9.99 -2.23
C THR A 102 10.00 -10.99 -1.12
N LYS A 103 10.31 -10.51 0.09
CA LYS A 103 10.53 -11.35 1.26
C LYS A 103 9.29 -12.14 1.63
N VAL A 104 8.13 -11.50 1.69
CA VAL A 104 6.85 -12.19 1.98
C VAL A 104 6.54 -13.27 0.93
N LEU A 105 6.75 -12.96 -0.36
CA LEU A 105 6.57 -13.93 -1.44
C LEU A 105 7.54 -15.11 -1.32
N HIS A 106 8.81 -14.83 -1.01
CA HIS A 106 9.80 -15.86 -0.79
C HIS A 106 9.43 -16.77 0.39
N ASP A 107 9.06 -16.19 1.54
CA ASP A 107 8.65 -16.93 2.73
C ASP A 107 7.41 -17.80 2.45
N ALA A 108 6.43 -17.26 1.71
CA ALA A 108 5.24 -18.00 1.30
C ALA A 108 5.59 -19.15 0.34
N ASN A 109 6.50 -18.93 -0.61
CA ASN A 109 6.96 -19.95 -1.55
C ASN A 109 7.73 -21.07 -0.82
N SER A 110 8.65 -20.70 0.08
CA SER A 110 9.37 -21.65 0.94
C SER A 110 8.40 -22.47 1.79
N LYS A 111 7.36 -21.85 2.35
CA LYS A 111 6.32 -22.56 3.09
C LYS A 111 5.47 -23.46 2.19
N SER A 112 5.16 -23.05 0.96
CA SER A 112 4.42 -23.89 0.03
C SER A 112 5.17 -25.20 -0.27
N ASN A 113 6.51 -25.17 -0.31
CA ASN A 113 7.32 -26.37 -0.52
C ASN A 113 7.28 -27.37 0.64
N THR A 114 6.80 -26.96 1.83
CA THR A 114 6.57 -27.90 2.94
C THR A 114 5.22 -28.60 2.83
N HIS A 115 4.38 -28.25 1.86
CA HIS A 115 3.02 -28.79 1.72
C HIS A 115 2.90 -29.64 0.44
N ARG A 116 2.23 -30.79 0.53
CA ARG A 116 1.89 -31.63 -0.62
C ARG A 116 0.39 -31.88 -0.68
N VAL A 117 -0.19 -31.67 -1.85
CA VAL A 117 -1.57 -32.08 -2.12
C VAL A 117 -1.58 -33.60 -2.33
N VAL A 118 -2.35 -34.30 -1.52
CA VAL A 118 -2.43 -35.77 -1.53
C VAL A 118 -3.65 -36.25 -2.31
N GLU A 119 -4.72 -35.48 -2.31
CA GLU A 119 -5.97 -35.84 -2.97
C GLU A 119 -6.67 -34.59 -3.52
N PHE A 120 -7.27 -34.72 -4.71
CA PHE A 120 -8.09 -33.70 -5.32
C PHE A 120 -9.38 -34.31 -5.89
N ASP A 121 -10.52 -33.93 -5.31
CA ASP A 121 -11.84 -34.30 -5.78
C ASP A 121 -12.35 -33.25 -6.76
N ARG A 122 -12.50 -33.65 -8.03
CA ARG A 122 -12.96 -32.78 -9.12
C ARG A 122 -14.44 -32.40 -9.02
N ASN A 123 -15.27 -33.23 -8.39
CA ASN A 123 -16.71 -32.98 -8.30
C ASN A 123 -17.03 -31.97 -7.21
N THR A 124 -16.26 -32.00 -6.12
CA THR A 124 -16.45 -31.07 -5.00
C THR A 124 -15.43 -29.92 -4.98
N THR A 125 -14.43 -29.96 -5.87
CA THR A 125 -13.28 -29.03 -5.91
C THR A 125 -12.49 -28.96 -4.61
N ARG A 126 -12.54 -30.03 -3.80
CA ARG A 126 -11.84 -30.12 -2.51
C ARG A 126 -10.47 -30.78 -2.69
N PHE A 127 -9.51 -30.30 -1.91
CA PHE A 127 -8.16 -30.86 -1.85
C PHE A 127 -7.78 -31.21 -0.41
N ARG A 128 -7.01 -32.28 -0.24
CA ARG A 128 -6.34 -32.64 1.01
C ARG A 128 -4.86 -32.30 0.89
N VAL A 129 -4.34 -31.55 1.86
CA VAL A 129 -2.94 -31.12 1.92
C VAL A 129 -2.29 -31.70 3.17
N GLU A 130 -1.09 -32.25 3.02
CA GLU A 130 -0.24 -32.67 4.13
C GLU A 130 1.00 -31.78 4.21
N GLU A 131 1.35 -31.36 5.42
CA GLU A 131 2.59 -30.61 5.69
C GLU A 131 3.69 -31.62 6.03
N MET A 132 4.74 -31.69 5.21
CA MET A 132 5.84 -32.65 5.33
C MET A 132 6.85 -32.30 6.43
N VAL A 133 6.89 -31.04 6.85
CA VAL A 133 7.80 -30.53 7.89
C VAL A 133 7.01 -29.58 8.77
N ASN A 134 6.80 -29.94 10.04
CA ASN A 134 6.14 -29.08 11.02
C ASN A 134 7.19 -28.23 11.77
N PRO A 135 7.34 -26.94 11.48
CA PRO A 135 8.33 -26.08 12.16
C PRO A 135 8.00 -25.80 13.64
N ARG A 136 6.90 -26.34 14.19
CA ARG A 136 6.52 -26.22 15.61
C ARG A 136 6.83 -27.46 16.45
N GLU A 137 7.41 -28.50 15.87
CA GLU A 137 7.80 -29.76 16.55
C GLU A 137 9.31 -29.90 16.75
N ILE A 138 10.00 -28.80 17.06
CA ILE A 138 11.38 -28.82 17.59
C ILE A 138 11.38 -28.18 18.97
#